data_AF-A0A537V5H6-F1
#
_entry.id   AF-A0A537V5H6-F1
#
_cell.length_a   1.000
_cell.length_b   1.000
_cell.length_c   1.000
_cell.angle_alpha   90.00
_cell.angle_beta   90.00
_cell.angle_gamma   90.00
#
_symmetry.space_group_name_H-M   'P 1'
#
loop_
_entity.id
_entity.type
_entity.pdbx_description
1 polymer ?
#
loop_
_entity_poly.entity_id
_entity_poly.type
_entity_poly.pdbx_seq_one_letter_code
_entity_poly.pdbx_strand_id
1 'polypeptide(L)'
;MSGHAHLTPAQIRAKLNHPVVDGDGHWVEYDPVFSEQMRKVGGDLAADGFLAAMAVTRDSLLLSVEERRRRRVSMPGFWTRQTGNTYDRATAMMPHLLYERL
;
A
#
# COMPACT_ATOMS: atom_id res chain seq x y z
N MET A 1 -4.67 43.78 16.13
CA MET A 1 -5.00 42.47 15.54
C MET A 1 -3.96 41.47 16.02
N SER A 2 -4.29 40.64 17.02
CA SER A 2 -3.37 39.60 17.51
C SER A 2 -3.48 38.39 16.60
N GLY A 3 -2.48 38.18 15.74
CA GLY A 3 -2.36 36.95 14.97
C GLY A 3 -2.34 35.75 15.91
N HIS A 4 -3.08 34.69 15.59
CA HIS A 4 -3.06 33.46 16.37
C HIS A 4 -1.63 32.93 16.44
N ALA A 5 -0.97 33.10 17.59
CA ALA A 5 0.37 32.57 17.79
C ALA A 5 0.30 31.03 17.73
N HIS A 6 0.94 30.44 16.73
CA HIS A 6 1.02 28.99 16.61
C HIS A 6 1.73 28.41 17.84
N LEU A 7 1.14 27.39 18.45
CA LEU A 7 1.76 26.67 19.56
C LEU A 7 3.02 25.97 19.07
N THR A 8 4.05 25.94 19.91
CA THR A 8 5.21 25.09 19.66
C THR A 8 4.83 23.60 19.76
N PRO A 9 5.55 22.69 19.09
CA PRO A 9 5.31 21.25 19.20
C PRO A 9 5.30 20.74 20.66
N ALA A 10 6.15 21.30 21.53
CA ALA A 10 6.18 20.96 22.95
C ALA A 10 4.89 21.37 23.68
N GLN A 11 4.36 22.57 23.39
CA GLN A 11 3.10 23.04 23.95
C GLN A 11 1.89 22.24 23.44
N ILE A 12 1.94 21.73 22.21
CA ILE A 12 0.92 20.80 21.67
C ILE A 12 0.99 19.47 22.42
N ARG A 13 2.19 18.87 22.52
CA ARG A 13 2.40 17.59 23.21
C ARG A 13 1.97 17.63 24.68
N ALA A 14 2.26 18.72 25.39
CA ALA A 14 1.89 18.89 26.80
C ALA A 14 0.38 18.93 27.05
N LYS A 15 -0.44 19.19 26.02
CA LYS A 15 -1.90 19.25 26.12
C LYS A 15 -2.60 17.93 25.80
N LEU A 16 -1.88 16.92 25.31
CA LEU A 16 -2.45 15.62 24.98
C LEU A 16 -2.59 14.78 26.25
N ASN A 17 -3.81 14.31 26.53
CA ASN A 17 -4.14 13.44 27.67
C ASN A 17 -4.32 11.96 27.26
N HIS A 18 -3.92 11.63 26.03
CA HIS A 18 -3.99 10.30 25.45
C HIS A 18 -2.68 10.00 24.71
N PRO A 19 -2.32 8.71 24.51
CA PRO A 19 -1.20 8.36 23.64
C PRO A 19 -1.47 8.82 22.20
N VAL A 20 -0.39 9.14 21.48
CA VAL A 20 -0.41 9.36 20.03
C VAL A 20 0.24 8.15 19.40
N VAL A 21 -0.50 7.48 18.51
CA VAL A 21 0.05 6.45 17.63
C VAL A 21 0.25 7.12 16.28
N ASP A 22 1.51 7.25 15.87
CA ASP A 22 1.85 7.69 14.52
C ASP A 22 1.77 6.46 13.59
N GLY A 23 0.77 6.45 12.73
CA GLY A 23 0.50 5.36 11.81
C GLY A 23 0.47 5.88 10.38
N ASP A 24 1.29 5.30 9.52
CA ASP A 24 1.26 5.56 8.09
C ASP A 24 0.30 4.58 7.39
N GLY A 25 -0.91 5.06 7.11
CA GLY A 25 -1.95 4.29 6.44
C GLY A 25 -1.89 4.47 4.93
N HIS A 26 -1.67 3.38 4.20
CA HIS A 26 -1.79 3.36 2.75
C HIS A 26 -3.12 2.77 2.31
N TRP A 27 -3.78 3.44 1.37
CA TRP A 27 -4.87 2.84 0.61
C TRP A 27 -4.27 1.80 -0.34
N VAL A 28 -4.91 0.64 -0.44
CA VAL A 28 -4.54 -0.39 -1.40
C VAL A 28 -5.69 -0.52 -2.37
N GLU A 29 -5.48 -0.03 -3.59
CA GLU A 29 -6.46 -0.12 -4.66
C GLU A 29 -6.61 -1.56 -5.15
N TYR A 30 -7.81 -1.91 -5.61
CA TYR A 30 -8.01 -3.13 -6.37
C TYR A 30 -7.70 -2.85 -7.84
N ASP A 31 -6.50 -3.26 -8.29
CA ASP A 31 -5.94 -2.92 -9.59
C ASP A 31 -6.93 -3.01 -10.76
N PRO A 32 -7.76 -4.07 -10.90
CA PRO A 32 -8.72 -4.16 -12.01
C PRO A 32 -9.73 -3.01 -12.01
N VAL A 33 -10.34 -2.70 -10.86
CA VAL A 33 -11.35 -1.62 -10.73
C VAL A 33 -10.70 -0.25 -10.88
N PHE A 34 -9.51 -0.06 -10.31
CA PHE A 34 -8.83 1.23 -10.44
C PHE A 34 -8.36 1.49 -11.88
N SER A 35 -7.94 0.46 -12.60
CA SER A 35 -7.57 0.58 -14.02
C SER A 35 -8.72 1.08 -14.90
N GLU A 36 -9.98 0.76 -14.58
CA GLU A 36 -11.15 1.29 -15.27
C GLU A 36 -11.32 2.79 -15.04
N GLN A 37 -11.03 3.28 -13.83
CA GLN A 37 -11.03 4.71 -13.53
C GLN A 37 -9.92 5.44 -14.28
N MET A 38 -8.73 4.83 -14.35
CA MET A 38 -7.63 5.34 -15.17
C MET A 38 -8.02 5.41 -16.65
N ARG A 39 -8.71 4.38 -17.16
CA ARG A 39 -9.22 4.35 -18.54
C ARG A 39 -10.21 5.47 -18.80
N LYS A 40 -11.14 5.69 -17.87
CA LYS A 40 -12.16 6.74 -17.98
C LYS A 40 -11.56 8.14 -18.08
N VAL A 41 -10.49 8.41 -17.34
CA VAL A 41 -9.88 9.75 -17.28
C VAL A 41 -8.81 9.95 -18.35
N GLY A 42 -7.98 8.93 -18.59
CA GLY A 42 -6.77 9.04 -19.42
C GLY A 42 -6.74 8.13 -20.64
N GLY A 43 -7.80 7.38 -20.92
CA GLY A 43 -7.87 6.44 -22.03
C GLY A 43 -7.07 5.16 -21.80
N ASP A 44 -6.96 4.35 -22.85
CA ASP A 44 -6.42 2.99 -22.75
C ASP A 44 -4.96 2.96 -22.30
N LEU A 45 -4.12 3.86 -22.82
CA LEU A 45 -2.71 3.94 -22.45
C LEU A 45 -2.50 4.22 -20.95
N ALA A 46 -3.38 4.99 -20.32
CA ALA A 46 -3.29 5.26 -18.89
C ALA A 46 -3.62 4.01 -18.06
N ALA A 47 -4.66 3.27 -18.46
CA ALA A 47 -5.04 2.02 -17.80
C ALA A 47 -3.98 0.94 -17.98
N ASP A 48 -3.48 0.77 -19.21
CA ASP A 48 -2.49 -0.24 -19.55
C ASP A 48 -1.14 0.06 -18.88
N GLY A 49 -0.76 1.34 -18.82
CA GLY A 49 0.43 1.78 -18.08
C GLY A 49 0.33 1.54 -16.58
N PHE A 50 -0.84 1.80 -15.97
CA PHE A 50 -1.09 1.48 -14.57
C PHE A 50 -0.97 -0.03 -14.31
N LEU A 51 -1.63 -0.86 -15.12
CA LEU A 51 -1.57 -2.32 -14.99
C LEU A 51 -0.14 -2.86 -15.18
N ALA A 52 0.61 -2.31 -16.13
CA ALA A 52 2.02 -2.66 -16.33
C ALA A 52 2.87 -2.32 -15.09
N ALA A 53 2.66 -1.15 -14.47
CA ALA A 53 3.35 -0.78 -13.24
C ALA A 53 2.98 -1.72 -12.07
N MET A 54 1.72 -2.15 -11.98
CA MET A 54 1.28 -3.10 -10.95
C MET A 54 1.84 -4.52 -11.15
N ALA A 55 2.07 -4.94 -12.39
CA ALA A 55 2.61 -6.26 -12.71
C ALA A 55 4.08 -6.45 -12.29
N VAL A 56 4.87 -5.38 -12.12
CA VAL A 56 6.32 -5.43 -11.85
C VAL A 56 6.67 -6.33 -10.67
N THR A 57 5.90 -6.28 -9.57
CA THR A 57 6.16 -7.12 -8.40
C THR A 57 5.96 -8.59 -8.73
N ARG A 58 4.83 -8.95 -9.34
CA ARG A 58 4.52 -10.32 -9.76
C ARG A 58 5.59 -10.84 -10.72
N ASP A 59 5.88 -10.09 -11.77
CA ASP A 59 6.82 -10.49 -12.81
C ASP A 59 8.22 -10.71 -12.23
N SER A 60 8.63 -9.84 -11.31
CA SER A 60 9.89 -10.01 -10.58
C SER A 60 9.88 -11.27 -9.72
N LEU A 61 8.76 -11.62 -9.06
CA LEU A 61 8.64 -12.81 -8.21
C LEU A 61 8.59 -14.13 -9.00
N LEU A 62 8.15 -14.11 -10.26
CA LEU A 62 8.09 -15.27 -11.13
C LEU A 62 9.45 -15.65 -11.77
N LEU A 63 10.45 -14.77 -11.70
CA LEU A 63 11.79 -15.06 -12.18
C LEU A 63 12.49 -16.12 -11.31
N SER A 64 13.26 -17.00 -11.94
CA SER A 64 14.17 -17.90 -11.21
C SER A 64 15.23 -17.09 -10.45
N VAL A 65 15.79 -17.69 -9.39
CA VAL A 65 16.86 -17.06 -8.61
C VAL A 65 18.07 -16.75 -9.48
N GLU A 66 18.42 -17.64 -10.42
CA GLU A 66 19.50 -17.44 -11.38
C GLU A 66 19.23 -16.23 -12.28
N GLU A 67 18.03 -16.14 -12.84
CA GLU A 67 17.64 -15.06 -13.74
C GLU A 67 17.60 -13.70 -13.02
N ARG A 68 17.12 -13.68 -11.77
CA ARG A 68 17.18 -12.49 -10.91
C ARG A 68 18.60 -12.01 -10.68
N ARG A 69 19.52 -12.93 -10.37
CA ARG A 69 20.95 -12.60 -10.16
C ARG A 69 21.57 -12.05 -11.44
N ARG A 70 21.35 -12.72 -12.58
CA ARG A 70 21.86 -12.33 -13.89
C ARG A 70 21.40 -10.92 -14.28
N ARG A 71 20.11 -10.60 -14.05
CA ARG A 71 19.52 -9.28 -14.35
C ARG A 71 19.70 -8.23 -13.26
N ARG A 72 20.25 -8.61 -12.10
CA ARG A 72 20.36 -7.75 -10.90
C ARG A 72 19.00 -7.17 -10.45
N VAL A 73 17.96 -7.98 -10.51
CA VAL A 73 16.61 -7.59 -10.04
C VAL A 73 16.58 -7.68 -8.52
N SER A 74 16.25 -6.56 -7.87
CA SER A 74 16.10 -6.50 -6.41
C SER A 74 14.83 -7.21 -5.94
N MET A 75 14.80 -7.57 -4.65
CA MET A 75 13.59 -8.12 -4.05
C MET A 75 12.51 -7.04 -3.95
N PRO A 76 11.35 -7.18 -4.63
CA PRO A 76 10.27 -6.22 -4.49
C PRO A 76 9.60 -6.35 -3.12
N GLY A 77 9.00 -5.26 -2.63
CA GLY A 77 8.12 -5.28 -1.46
C GLY A 77 6.87 -6.11 -1.74
N PHE A 78 6.93 -7.40 -1.40
CA PHE A 78 5.86 -8.37 -1.68
C PHE A 78 4.78 -8.40 -0.58
N TRP A 79 5.08 -7.88 0.61
CA TRP A 79 4.22 -7.93 1.79
C TRP A 79 2.85 -7.23 1.61
N THR A 80 2.75 -6.27 0.69
CA THR A 80 1.50 -5.53 0.42
C THR A 80 0.70 -6.14 -0.73
N ARG A 81 1.26 -7.09 -1.48
CA ARG A 81 0.65 -7.61 -2.71
C ARG A 81 -0.25 -8.81 -2.44
N GLN A 82 -1.21 -8.99 -3.34
CA GLN A 82 -2.23 -10.03 -3.28
C GLN A 82 -1.57 -11.41 -3.29
N THR A 83 -1.78 -12.17 -2.21
CA THR A 83 -1.35 -13.56 -2.08
C THR A 83 -2.31 -14.46 -2.84
N GLY A 84 -1.80 -15.56 -3.44
CA GLY A 84 -2.66 -16.57 -4.06
C GLY A 84 -3.71 -17.15 -3.10
N ASN A 85 -3.42 -17.10 -1.79
CA ASN A 85 -4.41 -17.30 -0.73
C ASN A 85 -5.06 -15.97 -0.34
N THR A 86 -6.22 -15.67 -0.93
CA THR A 86 -6.97 -14.45 -0.61
C THR A 86 -7.53 -14.45 0.81
N TYR A 87 -7.77 -15.63 1.41
CA TYR A 87 -8.30 -15.75 2.76
C TYR A 87 -7.30 -15.27 3.82
N ASP A 88 -6.01 -15.58 3.65
CA ASP A 88 -4.95 -15.08 4.54
C ASP A 88 -4.78 -13.56 4.41
N ARG A 89 -4.88 -13.01 3.19
CA ARG A 89 -4.87 -11.56 2.99
C ARG A 89 -6.05 -10.90 3.70
N ALA A 90 -7.25 -11.45 3.53
CA ALA A 90 -8.45 -10.96 4.19
C ALA A 90 -8.31 -10.99 5.72
N THR A 91 -7.68 -12.04 6.25
CA THR A 91 -7.42 -12.21 7.69
C THR A 91 -6.55 -11.09 8.26
N ALA A 92 -5.49 -10.69 7.54
CA ALA A 92 -4.64 -9.57 7.96
C ALA A 92 -5.33 -8.20 7.85
N MET A 93 -6.37 -8.07 7.02
CA MET A 93 -7.06 -6.80 6.75
C MET A 93 -8.34 -6.61 7.58
N MET A 94 -8.95 -7.69 8.06
CA MET A 94 -10.22 -7.67 8.79
C MET A 94 -10.01 -8.14 10.23
N PRO A 95 -10.02 -7.24 11.23
CA PRO A 95 -9.74 -7.59 12.62
C PRO A 95 -10.63 -8.72 13.15
N HIS A 96 -11.92 -8.74 12.79
CA HIS A 96 -12.82 -9.80 13.23
C HIS A 96 -12.38 -11.18 12.72
N LEU A 97 -12.07 -11.29 11.42
CA LEU A 97 -11.60 -12.54 10.82
C LEU A 97 -10.24 -12.98 11.38
N LEU A 98 -9.36 -12.02 11.73
CA LEU A 98 -8.13 -12.34 12.45
C LEU A 98 -8.44 -13.05 13.77
N TYR A 99 -9.34 -12.49 14.59
CA TYR A 99 -9.70 -13.08 15.88
C TYR A 99 -10.41 -14.43 15.75
N GLU A 100 -11.21 -14.66 14.71
CA GLU A 100 -11.84 -15.96 14.45
C GLU A 100 -10.82 -17.07 14.11
N ARG A 101 -9.63 -16.70 13.65
CA ARG A 101 -8.59 -17.63 13.17
C ARG A 101 -7.44 -17.86 14.16
N LEU A 102 -7.46 -17.22 15.32
CA LEU A 102 -6.53 -17.45 16.44
C LEU A 102 -7.08 -18.53 17.38
#